data_AF-A0AAJ7LDJ3-F1
#
_entry.id   AF-A0AAJ7LDJ3-F1
#
_cell.length_a   1.000
_cell.length_b   1.000
_cell.length_c   1.000
_cell.angle_alpha   90.00
_cell.angle_beta   90.00
_cell.angle_gamma   90.00
#
_symmetry.space_group_name_H-M   'P 1'
#
loop_
_entity.id
_entity.type
_entity.pdbx_description
1 polymer ?
#
loop_
_entity_poly.entity_id
_entity_poly.type
_entity_poly.pdbx_seq_one_letter_code
_entity_poly.pdbx_strand_id
1 'polypeptide(L)'
;MEQDCVAGLYQSLGMSVGAEFSCEDVSLLFHKVFHVPSNTDEAHTAMKKIAGGDNSWSCAGENIFDVLLEMERERENKEKLYWDLQLLNVRNLNTLNVMDKPVIIDPHIPNCLNQYTDPNTFKNAYNSDTGPSHSCTVDADSSQTGKIMGKNEQYGNVRRLKKAARQCWVRLASEGVQSMLPSPWQGHILKVKGQAWGCVSLSDVLLLVEVKYDVITHLLYTEMLQEHHSKRKTSLNCQHNITQNNFFTSSTT
;
A
#
# COMPACT_ATOMS: atom_id res chain seq x y z
N MET A 1 -11.54 36.60 2.66
CA MET A 1 -11.61 35.27 2.02
C MET A 1 -11.99 34.21 3.03
N GLU A 2 -11.19 33.91 4.07
CA GLU A 2 -11.55 32.88 5.07
C GLU A 2 -12.88 33.19 5.78
N GLN A 3 -13.11 34.43 6.20
CA GLN A 3 -14.38 34.83 6.83
C GLN A 3 -15.59 34.68 5.89
N ASP A 4 -15.43 34.92 4.60
CA ASP A 4 -16.48 34.76 3.59
C ASP A 4 -16.83 33.26 3.42
N CYS A 5 -15.80 32.40 3.45
CA CYS A 5 -15.98 30.94 3.41
C CYS A 5 -16.73 30.44 4.66
N VAL A 6 -16.34 30.88 5.85
CA VAL A 6 -17.00 30.52 7.12
C VAL A 6 -18.47 30.95 7.11
N ALA A 7 -18.77 32.17 6.68
CA ALA A 7 -20.15 32.65 6.53
C ALA A 7 -20.96 31.78 5.56
N GLY A 8 -20.34 31.35 4.45
CA GLY A 8 -20.93 30.41 3.51
C GLY A 8 -21.27 29.05 4.14
N LEU A 9 -20.41 28.52 5.03
CA LEU A 9 -20.68 27.27 5.75
C LEU A 9 -21.90 27.43 6.67
N TYR A 10 -21.95 28.49 7.48
CA TYR A 10 -23.10 28.81 8.34
C TYR A 10 -24.40 28.90 7.53
N GLN A 11 -24.38 29.65 6.43
CA GLN A 11 -25.53 29.80 5.54
C GLN A 11 -25.97 28.47 4.94
N SER A 12 -25.02 27.61 4.54
CA SER A 12 -25.31 26.30 3.95
C SER A 12 -26.00 25.33 4.91
N LEU A 13 -25.84 25.55 6.22
CA LEU A 13 -26.48 24.79 7.30
C LEU A 13 -27.73 25.49 7.85
N GLY A 14 -28.03 26.72 7.40
CA GLY A 14 -29.13 27.52 7.95
C GLY A 14 -28.87 27.99 9.38
N MET A 15 -27.61 28.09 9.79
CA MET A 15 -27.18 28.50 11.12
C MET A 15 -26.86 29.99 11.17
N SER A 16 -27.03 30.61 12.35
CA SER A 16 -26.57 31.98 12.59
C SER A 16 -25.05 32.04 12.67
N VAL A 17 -24.46 33.11 12.14
CA VAL A 17 -23.01 33.36 12.23
C VAL A 17 -22.57 33.34 13.70
N GLY A 18 -21.54 32.54 14.00
CA GLY A 18 -21.01 32.38 15.35
C GLY A 18 -21.71 31.32 16.20
N ALA A 19 -22.71 30.61 15.68
CA ALA A 19 -23.24 29.42 16.35
C ALA A 19 -22.16 28.32 16.44
N GLU A 20 -22.22 27.49 17.48
CA GLU A 20 -21.32 26.35 17.64
C GLU A 20 -21.81 25.19 16.76
N PHE A 21 -20.88 24.48 16.11
CA PHE A 21 -21.18 23.30 15.32
C PHE A 21 -21.29 22.07 16.21
N SER A 22 -22.41 21.36 16.09
CA SER A 22 -22.59 20.03 16.66
C SER A 22 -21.83 18.97 15.85
N CYS A 23 -21.69 17.75 16.39
CA CYS A 23 -21.10 16.63 15.65
C CYS A 23 -21.92 16.29 14.38
N GLU A 24 -23.23 16.47 14.45
CA GLU A 24 -24.17 16.31 13.33
C GLU A 24 -23.91 17.34 12.24
N ASP A 25 -23.73 18.61 12.61
CA ASP A 25 -23.44 19.70 11.66
C ASP A 25 -22.09 19.48 10.97
N VAL A 26 -21.06 19.09 11.75
CA VAL A 26 -19.73 18.78 11.24
C VAL A 26 -19.78 17.60 10.26
N SER A 27 -20.47 16.52 10.61
CA SER A 27 -20.61 15.37 9.72
C SER A 27 -21.36 15.74 8.43
N LEU A 28 -22.42 16.54 8.52
CA LEU A 28 -23.14 17.02 7.35
C LEU A 28 -22.28 17.94 6.47
N LEU A 29 -21.47 18.81 7.06
CA LEU A 29 -20.51 19.65 6.35
C LEU A 29 -19.46 18.81 5.63
N PHE A 30 -18.88 17.82 6.32
CA PHE A 30 -17.91 16.91 5.73
C PHE A 30 -18.48 16.20 4.50
N HIS A 31 -19.71 15.69 4.61
CA HIS A 31 -20.41 15.10 3.49
C HIS A 31 -20.63 16.06 2.32
N LYS A 32 -21.00 17.32 2.60
CA LYS A 32 -21.20 18.34 1.57
C LYS A 32 -19.90 18.75 0.87
N VAL A 33 -18.81 18.86 1.62
CA VAL A 33 -17.51 19.35 1.11
C VAL A 33 -16.75 18.26 0.35
N PHE A 34 -16.69 17.05 0.91
CA PHE A 34 -15.89 15.95 0.35
C PHE A 34 -16.72 14.95 -0.46
N HIS A 35 -18.05 15.05 -0.44
CA HIS A 35 -18.96 14.08 -1.07
C HIS A 35 -18.80 12.64 -0.56
N VAL A 36 -18.30 12.47 0.66
CA VAL A 36 -18.11 11.18 1.33
C VAL A 36 -19.05 11.11 2.55
N PRO A 37 -19.81 10.02 2.76
CA PRO A 37 -20.61 9.89 3.97
C PRO A 37 -19.69 9.79 5.19
N SER A 38 -20.01 10.55 6.23
CA SER A 38 -19.37 10.46 7.56
C SER A 38 -20.42 10.18 8.62
N ASN A 39 -19.99 9.60 9.74
CA ASN A 39 -20.82 9.43 10.92
C ASN A 39 -20.48 10.47 12.01
N THR A 40 -21.40 10.63 12.97
CA THR A 40 -21.24 11.58 14.08
C THR A 40 -20.09 11.20 15.01
N ASP A 41 -19.76 9.91 15.13
CA ASP A 41 -18.67 9.43 15.98
C ASP A 41 -17.29 9.83 15.43
N GLU A 42 -17.13 9.83 14.10
CA GLU A 42 -15.94 10.31 13.40
C GLU A 42 -15.76 11.81 13.58
N ALA A 43 -16.85 12.58 13.41
CA ALA A 43 -16.85 14.02 13.69
C ALA A 43 -16.48 14.30 15.15
N HIS A 44 -17.11 13.61 16.10
CA HIS A 44 -16.79 13.73 17.53
C HIS A 44 -15.33 13.39 17.83
N THR A 45 -14.78 12.33 17.21
CA THR A 45 -13.39 11.93 17.41
C THR A 45 -12.42 12.98 16.89
N ALA A 46 -12.68 13.55 15.71
CA ALA A 46 -11.87 14.62 15.14
C ALA A 46 -11.96 15.90 16.01
N MET A 47 -13.18 16.30 16.41
CA MET A 47 -13.42 17.43 17.31
C MET A 47 -12.63 17.27 18.61
N LYS A 48 -12.73 16.11 19.26
CA LYS A 48 -12.00 15.81 20.50
C LYS A 48 -10.48 15.86 20.31
N LYS A 49 -9.99 15.45 19.14
CA LYS A 49 -8.56 15.46 18.81
C LYS A 49 -8.02 16.87 18.64
N ILE A 50 -8.77 17.74 17.96
CA ILE A 50 -8.44 19.17 17.80
C ILE A 50 -8.56 19.91 19.14
N ALA A 51 -9.53 19.55 19.98
CA ALA A 51 -9.73 20.11 21.32
C ALA A 51 -8.59 19.81 22.32
N GLY A 52 -7.63 18.96 21.98
CA GLY A 52 -6.59 18.53 22.92
C GLY A 52 -7.09 17.64 24.05
N GLY A 53 -8.30 17.10 23.95
CA GLY A 53 -8.91 16.20 24.95
C GLY A 53 -9.75 16.89 26.04
N ASP A 54 -9.83 18.21 26.04
CA ASP A 54 -10.67 18.96 26.98
C ASP A 54 -12.14 18.93 26.53
N ASN A 55 -13.04 18.47 27.40
CA ASN A 55 -14.48 18.38 27.12
C ASN A 55 -15.18 19.76 27.05
N SER A 56 -14.46 20.85 27.31
CA SER A 56 -14.98 22.22 27.27
C SER A 56 -14.85 22.89 25.92
N TRP A 57 -14.35 22.17 24.90
CA TRP A 57 -14.14 22.74 23.59
C TRP A 57 -15.42 22.77 22.78
N SER A 58 -15.74 23.93 22.22
CA SER A 58 -16.79 24.09 21.23
C SER A 58 -16.19 24.36 19.85
N CYS A 59 -16.75 23.70 18.84
CA CYS A 59 -16.36 23.91 17.45
C CYS A 59 -17.03 25.19 16.94
N ALA A 60 -16.41 26.34 17.21
CA ALA A 60 -16.81 27.62 16.64
C ALA A 60 -16.12 27.87 15.29
N GLY A 61 -16.73 28.71 14.45
CA GLY A 61 -16.41 29.04 13.05
C GLY A 61 -14.96 28.90 12.59
N GLU A 62 -13.99 29.38 13.37
CA GLU A 62 -12.58 29.40 12.98
C GLU A 62 -11.94 28.00 12.98
N ASN A 63 -12.40 27.10 13.86
CA ASN A 63 -11.80 25.77 14.01
C ASN A 63 -12.47 24.69 13.15
N ILE A 64 -13.56 25.01 12.44
CA ILE A 64 -14.32 24.01 11.67
C ILE A 64 -13.47 23.38 10.56
N PHE A 65 -12.60 24.17 9.92
CA PHE A 65 -11.72 23.67 8.87
C PHE A 65 -10.68 22.70 9.41
N ASP A 66 -10.13 22.95 10.60
CA ASP A 66 -9.19 22.03 11.24
C ASP A 66 -9.85 20.68 11.55
N VAL A 67 -11.12 20.70 12.00
CA VAL A 67 -11.88 19.48 12.23
C VAL A 67 -12.13 18.73 10.93
N LEU A 68 -12.56 19.42 9.87
CA LEU A 68 -12.83 18.80 8.56
C LEU A 68 -11.55 18.21 7.95
N LEU A 69 -10.41 18.91 8.08
CA LEU A 69 -9.11 18.41 7.64
C LEU A 69 -8.67 17.20 8.46
N GLU A 70 -8.90 17.19 9.77
CA GLU A 70 -8.57 16.04 10.61
C GLU A 70 -9.45 14.82 10.30
N MET A 71 -10.75 15.03 10.01
CA MET A 71 -11.63 13.96 9.53
C MET A 71 -11.12 13.36 8.21
N GLU A 72 -10.70 14.20 7.26
CA GLU A 72 -10.17 13.74 5.97
C GLU A 72 -8.86 12.95 6.16
N ARG A 73 -7.99 13.44 7.03
CA ARG A 73 -6.75 12.77 7.41
C ARG A 73 -7.00 11.39 8.03
N GLU A 74 -7.98 11.27 8.93
CA GLU A 74 -8.36 9.99 9.53
C GLU A 74 -8.97 9.04 8.48
N ARG A 75 -9.75 9.56 7.53
CA ARG A 75 -10.28 8.77 6.40
C ARG A 75 -9.15 8.19 5.55
N GLU A 76 -8.17 9.01 5.16
CA GLU A 76 -7.00 8.56 4.39
C GLU A 76 -6.17 7.52 5.16
N ASN A 77 -6.01 7.69 6.47
CA ASN A 77 -5.32 6.71 7.32
C ASN A 77 -6.06 5.37 7.34
N LYS A 78 -7.39 5.37 7.49
CA LYS A 78 -8.21 4.15 7.44
C LYS A 78 -8.10 3.46 6.08
N GLU A 79 -8.15 4.21 4.99
CA GLU A 79 -8.01 3.67 3.63
C GLU A 79 -6.63 3.03 3.41
N LYS A 80 -5.57 3.71 3.85
CA LYS A 80 -4.21 3.17 3.79
C LYS A 80 -4.08 1.85 4.55
N LEU A 81 -4.64 1.79 5.75
CA LEU A 81 -4.61 0.58 6.57
C LEU A 81 -5.48 -0.55 6.00
N TYR A 82 -6.62 -0.22 5.38
CA TYR A 82 -7.42 -1.18 4.64
C TYR A 82 -6.59 -1.83 3.52
N TRP A 83 -5.88 -1.03 2.71
CA TRP A 83 -5.03 -1.55 1.65
C TRP A 83 -3.83 -2.35 2.17
N ASP A 84 -3.21 -1.90 3.25
CA ASP A 84 -2.15 -2.63 3.94
C ASP A 84 -2.64 -4.03 4.42
N LEU A 85 -3.87 -4.10 4.96
CA LEU A 85 -4.51 -5.36 5.37
C LEU A 85 -4.82 -6.26 4.17
N GLN A 86 -5.34 -5.70 3.07
CA GLN A 86 -5.57 -6.46 1.83
C GLN A 86 -4.28 -7.07 1.29
N LEU A 87 -3.17 -6.32 1.32
CA LEU A 87 -1.86 -6.81 0.90
C LEU A 87 -1.38 -7.99 1.77
N LEU A 88 -1.61 -7.94 3.09
CA LEU A 88 -1.31 -9.05 3.99
C LEU A 88 -2.17 -10.29 3.68
N ASN A 89 -3.46 -10.11 3.37
CA ASN A 89 -4.39 -11.20 3.04
C ASN A 89 -4.03 -11.90 1.74
N VAL A 90 -3.72 -11.16 0.67
CA VAL A 90 -3.29 -11.73 -0.63
C VAL A 90 -2.03 -12.58 -0.47
N ARG A 91 -1.12 -12.18 0.42
CA ARG A 91 0.11 -12.93 0.66
C ARG A 91 -0.11 -14.23 1.44
N ASN A 92 -1.09 -14.27 2.34
CA ASN A 92 -1.44 -15.48 3.08
C ASN A 92 -1.92 -16.58 2.11
N LEU A 93 -2.72 -16.21 1.11
CA LEU A 93 -3.21 -17.14 0.08
C LEU A 93 -2.09 -17.70 -0.80
N ASN A 94 -1.10 -16.86 -1.17
CA ASN A 94 0.05 -17.33 -1.95
C ASN A 94 0.98 -18.28 -1.17
N THR A 95 0.94 -18.26 0.16
CA THR A 95 1.73 -19.18 0.99
C THR A 95 1.05 -20.54 1.15
N LEU A 96 -0.29 -20.58 1.11
CA LEU A 96 -1.09 -21.80 1.09
C LEU A 96 -0.96 -22.56 -0.24
N ASN A 97 -0.99 -21.85 -1.39
CA ASN A 97 -0.86 -22.49 -2.71
C ASN A 97 0.53 -23.10 -2.99
N VAL A 98 1.56 -22.79 -2.21
CA VAL A 98 2.90 -23.41 -2.35
C VAL A 98 2.99 -24.74 -1.62
N MET A 99 2.16 -24.97 -0.60
CA MET A 99 2.10 -26.24 0.13
C MET A 99 1.25 -27.31 -0.59
N ASP A 100 0.38 -26.90 -1.52
CA ASP A 100 -0.48 -27.78 -2.32
C ASP A 100 0.12 -28.18 -3.68
N LYS A 101 1.43 -28.00 -3.88
CA LYS A 101 2.10 -28.77 -4.93
C LYS A 101 2.19 -30.21 -4.43
N PRO A 102 1.42 -31.17 -4.97
CA PRO A 102 1.68 -32.56 -4.67
C PRO A 102 3.14 -32.82 -5.04
N VAL A 103 3.91 -33.28 -4.06
CA VAL A 103 5.17 -33.95 -4.35
C VAL A 103 4.77 -35.08 -5.29
N ILE A 104 5.02 -34.90 -6.59
CA ILE A 104 4.94 -35.98 -7.56
C ILE A 104 6.08 -36.90 -7.15
N ILE A 105 5.77 -37.83 -6.25
CA ILE A 105 6.60 -38.97 -5.95
C ILE A 105 6.58 -39.78 -7.23
N ASP A 106 7.65 -39.66 -8.01
CA ASP A 106 7.89 -40.50 -9.16
C ASP A 106 7.87 -41.97 -8.69
N PRO A 107 6.92 -42.80 -9.15
CA PRO A 107 6.76 -44.17 -8.67
C PRO A 107 7.91 -45.12 -9.06
N HIS A 108 8.92 -44.64 -9.78
CA HIS A 108 9.93 -45.51 -10.41
C HIS A 108 11.34 -45.46 -9.82
N ILE A 109 11.54 -44.95 -8.60
CA ILE A 109 12.81 -45.12 -7.89
C ILE A 109 12.63 -46.12 -6.74
N PRO A 110 13.08 -47.39 -6.89
CA PRO A 110 13.11 -48.32 -5.79
C PRO A 110 14.26 -47.98 -4.84
N ASN A 111 13.89 -47.78 -3.57
CA ASN A 111 14.68 -48.01 -2.37
C ASN A 111 16.15 -47.52 -2.36
N CYS A 112 16.37 -46.37 -1.71
CA CYS A 112 17.59 -46.16 -0.92
C CYS A 112 17.21 -45.74 0.50
N LEU A 113 17.10 -46.78 1.33
CA LEU A 113 17.47 -46.87 2.75
C LEU A 113 17.32 -45.61 3.63
N ASN A 114 16.35 -45.71 4.53
CA ASN A 114 16.19 -44.96 5.77
C ASN A 114 17.52 -44.61 6.47
N GLN A 115 17.79 -43.33 6.66
CA GLN A 115 18.51 -42.85 7.84
C GLN A 115 17.55 -42.00 8.67
N TYR A 116 16.88 -42.69 9.57
CA TYR A 116 16.07 -42.15 10.64
C TYR A 116 17.04 -41.52 11.67
N THR A 117 17.13 -40.19 11.70
CA THR A 117 17.90 -39.49 12.73
C THR A 117 17.11 -39.47 14.03
N ASP A 118 17.63 -40.20 15.01
CA ASP A 118 17.13 -40.37 16.37
C ASP A 118 17.05 -39.02 17.13
N PRO A 119 15.91 -38.65 17.72
CA PRO A 119 15.78 -37.48 18.56
C PRO A 119 16.00 -37.84 20.03
N ASN A 120 17.26 -38.07 20.44
CA ASN A 120 17.59 -38.15 21.87
C ASN A 120 19.07 -37.86 22.15
N THR A 121 19.44 -36.58 22.27
CA THR A 121 20.65 -36.22 23.02
C THR A 121 20.51 -34.83 23.67
N PHE A 122 19.66 -34.76 24.69
CA PHE A 122 19.82 -33.79 25.78
C PHE A 122 20.48 -34.49 26.96
N LYS A 123 21.77 -34.25 27.19
CA LYS A 123 22.41 -34.33 28.52
C LYS A 123 23.82 -33.74 28.52
N ASN A 124 23.95 -32.62 29.24
CA ASN A 124 25.01 -32.20 30.16
C ASN A 124 26.50 -32.30 29.73
N ALA A 125 27.20 -31.16 29.81
CA ALA A 125 28.32 -31.00 30.75
C ALA A 125 28.77 -29.53 30.89
N TYR A 126 28.98 -29.16 32.16
CA TYR A 126 29.59 -27.93 32.65
C TYR A 126 31.12 -27.91 32.48
N ASN A 127 31.68 -26.70 32.41
CA ASN A 127 33.02 -26.23 32.83
C ASN A 127 34.28 -26.81 32.16
N SER A 128 35.10 -25.94 31.55
CA SER A 128 36.40 -25.50 32.13
C SER A 128 37.10 -24.46 31.24
N ASP A 129 37.52 -23.37 31.89
CA ASP A 129 38.59 -22.46 31.47
C ASP A 129 39.88 -23.24 31.16
N THR A 130 40.68 -22.74 30.20
CA THR A 130 42.15 -22.51 30.25
C THR A 130 42.62 -22.09 28.84
N GLY A 131 43.25 -20.90 28.70
CA GLY A 131 43.88 -20.42 27.45
C GLY A 131 45.25 -21.06 27.17
N PRO A 132 46.25 -20.35 26.58
CA PRO A 132 46.27 -19.58 25.34
C PRO A 132 47.39 -20.04 24.36
N SER A 133 47.49 -19.36 23.21
CA SER A 133 48.66 -19.23 22.30
C SER A 133 48.88 -20.30 21.20
N HIS A 134 48.79 -19.92 19.92
CA HIS A 134 49.96 -19.80 19.02
C HIS A 134 49.58 -19.20 17.65
N SER A 135 50.52 -18.43 17.10
CA SER A 135 50.47 -17.59 15.91
C SER A 135 51.00 -18.24 14.61
N CYS A 136 50.53 -17.71 13.46
CA CYS A 136 51.12 -17.66 12.09
C CYS A 136 51.27 -19.02 11.34
N THR A 137 51.23 -19.15 10.00
CA THR A 137 51.65 -18.27 8.88
C THR A 137 51.16 -18.86 7.53
N VAL A 138 50.68 -18.00 6.62
CA VAL A 138 50.96 -17.85 5.16
C VAL A 138 50.81 -19.04 4.15
N ASP A 139 49.99 -18.73 3.13
CA ASP A 139 49.92 -19.07 1.69
C ASP A 139 49.89 -20.51 1.17
N ALA A 140 48.85 -20.79 0.37
CA ALA A 140 49.00 -21.39 -0.96
C ALA A 140 47.76 -21.16 -1.83
N ASP A 141 48.00 -20.58 -3.01
CA ASP A 141 47.10 -20.43 -4.15
C ASP A 141 46.30 -21.69 -4.48
N SER A 142 45.02 -21.51 -4.80
CA SER A 142 44.33 -22.38 -5.75
C SER A 142 43.12 -21.66 -6.36
N SER A 143 43.36 -21.21 -7.59
CA SER A 143 42.40 -20.89 -8.63
C SER A 143 41.22 -21.86 -8.71
N GLN A 144 40.00 -21.35 -8.98
CA GLN A 144 39.25 -21.62 -10.22
C GLN A 144 37.78 -21.18 -10.07
N THR A 145 37.48 -20.05 -10.70
CA THR A 145 36.34 -19.85 -11.62
C THR A 145 35.10 -20.71 -11.41
N GLY A 146 34.10 -20.13 -10.76
CA GLY A 146 32.73 -20.67 -10.68
C GLY A 146 31.78 -19.65 -10.06
N LYS A 147 31.74 -18.44 -10.62
CA LYS A 147 30.89 -17.34 -10.14
C LYS A 147 29.42 -17.67 -10.44
N ILE A 148 28.81 -18.51 -9.60
CA ILE A 148 27.36 -18.75 -9.52
C ILE A 148 26.74 -17.49 -8.91
N MET A 149 26.64 -16.45 -9.73
CA MET A 149 25.95 -15.21 -9.42
C MET A 149 24.49 -15.40 -9.84
N GLY A 150 23.59 -15.65 -8.89
CA GLY A 150 22.16 -15.66 -9.23
C GLY A 150 21.15 -16.33 -8.31
N LYS A 151 21.38 -16.46 -7.00
CA LYS A 151 20.31 -16.97 -6.09
C LYS A 151 20.14 -16.24 -4.74
N ASN A 152 20.89 -15.17 -4.47
CA ASN A 152 20.83 -14.50 -3.16
C ASN A 152 19.88 -13.29 -3.10
N GLU A 153 19.31 -12.83 -4.21
CA GLU A 153 18.37 -11.68 -4.20
C GLU A 153 17.00 -12.01 -3.59
N GLN A 154 16.58 -13.29 -3.58
CA GLN A 154 15.30 -13.67 -2.98
C GLN A 154 15.29 -13.51 -1.45
N TYR A 155 16.42 -13.73 -0.76
CA TYR A 155 16.47 -13.63 0.71
C TYR A 155 16.39 -12.18 1.23
N GLY A 156 16.89 -11.21 0.46
CA GLY A 156 16.83 -9.78 0.81
C GLY A 156 15.40 -9.24 0.86
N ASN A 157 14.57 -9.65 -0.11
CA ASN A 157 13.17 -9.22 -0.20
C ASN A 157 12.31 -9.81 0.91
N VAL A 158 12.55 -11.07 1.34
CA VAL A 158 11.81 -11.69 2.44
C VAL A 158 12.06 -10.96 3.76
N ARG A 159 13.30 -10.52 4.02
CA ARG A 159 13.65 -9.79 5.26
C ARG A 159 13.01 -8.39 5.29
N ARG A 160 13.06 -7.65 4.18
CA ARG A 160 12.40 -6.33 4.05
C ARG A 160 10.90 -6.44 4.23
N LEU A 161 10.29 -7.44 3.59
CA LEU A 161 8.85 -7.66 3.64
C LEU A 161 8.37 -8.15 5.02
N LYS A 162 9.18 -8.96 5.74
CA LYS A 162 8.90 -9.34 7.14
C LYS A 162 8.96 -8.12 8.07
N LYS A 163 9.86 -7.17 7.82
CA LYS A 163 9.93 -5.91 8.59
C LYS A 163 8.73 -5.02 8.31
N ALA A 164 8.32 -4.89 7.04
CA ALA A 164 7.12 -4.15 6.64
C ALA A 164 5.84 -4.77 7.24
N ALA A 165 5.70 -6.09 7.18
CA ALA A 165 4.56 -6.79 7.77
C ALA A 165 4.49 -6.61 9.30
N ARG A 166 5.64 -6.62 9.99
CA ARG A 166 5.69 -6.33 11.45
C ARG A 166 5.29 -4.90 11.75
N GLN A 167 5.74 -3.92 10.96
CA GLN A 167 5.35 -2.52 11.14
C GLN A 167 3.86 -2.31 10.90
N CYS A 168 3.31 -2.96 9.87
CA CYS A 168 1.89 -2.96 9.56
C CYS A 168 1.06 -3.58 10.71
N TRP A 169 1.49 -4.73 11.23
CA TRP A 169 0.86 -5.36 12.41
C TRP A 169 0.89 -4.49 13.66
N VAL A 170 2.01 -3.79 13.93
CA VAL A 170 2.10 -2.87 15.08
C VAL A 170 1.12 -1.70 14.93
N ARG A 171 0.96 -1.15 13.71
CA ARG A 171 -0.02 -0.08 13.43
C ARG A 171 -1.47 -0.56 13.62
N LEU A 172 -1.81 -1.73 13.07
CA LEU A 172 -3.12 -2.37 13.27
C LEU A 172 -3.43 -2.64 14.75
N ALA A 173 -2.43 -3.05 15.52
CA ALA A 173 -2.58 -3.30 16.96
C ALA A 173 -2.75 -2.01 17.77
N SER A 174 -2.10 -0.91 17.38
CA SER A 174 -2.23 0.39 18.06
C SER A 174 -3.50 1.15 17.70
N GLU A 175 -3.98 1.03 16.46
CA GLU A 175 -5.14 1.76 15.94
C GLU A 175 -6.46 0.95 16.04
N GLY A 176 -6.35 -0.35 16.31
CA GLY A 176 -7.45 -1.26 16.64
C GLY A 176 -8.21 -1.79 15.42
N VAL A 177 -8.27 -3.13 15.27
CA VAL A 177 -9.01 -3.79 14.16
C VAL A 177 -10.52 -3.47 14.18
N GLN A 178 -11.08 -3.12 15.34
CA GLN A 178 -12.50 -2.78 15.50
C GLN A 178 -12.90 -1.43 14.87
N SER A 179 -11.97 -0.49 14.71
CA SER A 179 -12.24 0.78 14.00
C SER A 179 -12.17 0.62 12.48
N MET A 180 -11.63 -0.53 12.00
CA MET A 180 -11.31 -0.81 10.61
C MET A 180 -12.31 -1.74 9.91
N LEU A 181 -13.05 -2.55 10.68
CA LEU A 181 -14.10 -3.40 10.14
C LEU A 181 -15.38 -2.57 10.04
N PRO A 182 -16.08 -2.54 8.88
CA PRO A 182 -17.44 -2.02 8.85
C PRO A 182 -18.23 -2.79 9.91
N SER A 183 -18.81 -2.08 10.88
CA SER A 183 -19.50 -2.72 11.99
C SER A 183 -20.55 -3.68 11.41
N PRO A 184 -20.56 -4.97 11.77
CA PRO A 184 -21.55 -5.91 11.23
C PRO A 184 -22.99 -5.62 11.72
N TRP A 185 -23.17 -4.54 12.52
CA TRP A 185 -24.36 -4.30 13.34
C TRP A 185 -25.02 -2.93 13.13
N GLN A 186 -24.60 -2.13 12.14
CA GLN A 186 -25.42 -0.99 11.67
C GLN A 186 -26.46 -1.42 10.60
N GLY A 187 -26.91 -2.67 10.68
CA GLY A 187 -28.02 -3.22 9.89
C GLY A 187 -29.40 -2.83 10.41
N HIS A 188 -29.52 -1.77 11.23
CA HIS A 188 -30.82 -1.18 11.51
C HIS A 188 -31.21 -0.28 10.35
N ILE A 189 -31.83 -0.92 9.37
CA ILE A 189 -32.93 -0.45 8.51
C ILE A 189 -33.43 0.93 8.97
N LEU A 190 -32.73 1.99 8.59
CA LEU A 190 -33.35 3.29 8.44
C LEU A 190 -33.96 3.23 7.05
N LYS A 191 -35.30 3.18 7.00
CA LYS A 191 -36.12 3.41 5.81
C LYS A 191 -35.85 4.83 5.27
N VAL A 192 -34.63 5.12 4.83
CA VAL A 192 -34.37 6.26 3.97
C VAL A 192 -34.72 5.77 2.59
N LYS A 193 -35.85 6.27 2.11
CA LYS A 193 -36.37 6.12 0.75
C LYS A 193 -35.38 6.81 -0.20
N GLY A 194 -34.24 6.16 -0.45
CA GLY A 194 -33.21 6.57 -1.41
C GLY A 194 -33.69 6.29 -2.83
N GLN A 195 -34.76 6.96 -3.26
CA GLN A 195 -35.14 7.05 -4.66
C GLN A 195 -34.21 8.07 -5.33
N ALA A 196 -33.03 7.64 -5.82
CA ALA A 196 -32.30 8.37 -6.87
C ALA A 196 -31.08 7.64 -7.44
N TRP A 197 -30.61 6.53 -6.88
CA TRP A 197 -29.62 5.70 -7.55
C TRP A 197 -30.39 4.60 -8.24
N GLY A 198 -30.77 4.84 -9.50
CA GLY A 198 -31.40 3.84 -10.34
C GLY A 198 -30.64 2.52 -10.21
N CYS A 199 -31.37 1.40 -10.21
CA CYS A 199 -30.83 0.08 -9.95
C CYS A 199 -29.63 -0.23 -10.88
N VAL A 200 -28.42 0.07 -10.44
CA VAL A 200 -27.19 -0.30 -11.16
C VAL A 200 -27.02 -1.79 -10.90
N SER A 201 -27.18 -2.60 -11.95
CA SER A 201 -26.98 -4.03 -11.84
C SER A 201 -25.50 -4.34 -11.66
N LEU A 202 -25.18 -5.51 -11.09
CA LEU A 202 -23.79 -5.99 -11.04
C LEU A 202 -23.15 -6.04 -12.43
N SER A 203 -23.95 -6.35 -13.46
CA SER A 203 -23.52 -6.34 -14.86
C SER A 203 -23.09 -4.96 -15.34
N ASP A 204 -23.78 -3.89 -14.92
CA ASP A 204 -23.41 -2.52 -15.27
C ASP A 204 -22.08 -2.09 -14.63
N VAL A 205 -21.85 -2.52 -13.38
CA VAL A 205 -20.57 -2.28 -12.69
C VAL A 205 -19.43 -3.03 -13.37
N LEU A 206 -19.65 -4.30 -13.75
CA LEU A 206 -18.64 -5.10 -14.45
C LEU A 206 -18.33 -4.50 -15.83
N LEU A 207 -19.34 -4.06 -16.57
CA LEU A 207 -19.17 -3.38 -17.86
C LEU A 207 -18.37 -2.08 -17.72
N LEU A 208 -18.67 -1.26 -16.70
CA LEU A 208 -17.91 -0.03 -16.45
C LEU A 208 -16.44 -0.30 -16.15
N VAL A 209 -16.17 -1.37 -15.38
CA VAL A 209 -14.81 -1.80 -15.06
C VAL A 209 -14.09 -2.27 -16.33
N GLU A 210 -14.73 -3.10 -17.15
CA GLU A 210 -14.19 -3.57 -18.44
C GLU A 210 -13.81 -2.40 -19.36
N VAL A 211 -14.74 -1.46 -19.57
CA VAL A 211 -14.50 -0.25 -20.39
C VAL A 211 -13.33 0.58 -19.84
N LYS A 212 -13.24 0.75 -18.52
CA LYS A 212 -12.14 1.49 -17.89
C LYS A 212 -10.79 0.79 -18.15
N TYR A 213 -10.74 -0.53 -18.03
CA TYR A 213 -9.52 -1.30 -18.31
C TYR A 213 -9.14 -1.26 -19.79
N ASP A 214 -10.10 -1.29 -20.72
CA ASP A 214 -9.83 -1.15 -22.15
C ASP A 214 -9.22 0.21 -22.48
N VAL A 215 -9.76 1.30 -21.91
CA VAL A 215 -9.21 2.66 -22.10
C VAL A 215 -7.78 2.76 -21.57
N ILE A 216 -7.53 2.26 -20.36
CA ILE A 216 -6.18 2.26 -19.75
C ILE A 216 -5.21 1.44 -20.61
N THR A 217 -5.65 0.28 -21.08
CA THR A 217 -4.86 -0.60 -21.95
C THR A 217 -4.51 0.09 -23.26
N HIS A 218 -5.49 0.72 -23.92
CA HIS A 218 -5.27 1.50 -25.13
C HIS A 218 -4.30 2.67 -24.93
N LEU A 219 -4.42 3.40 -23.81
CA LEU A 219 -3.53 4.50 -23.47
C LEU A 219 -2.09 4.01 -23.32
N LEU A 220 -1.88 2.95 -22.52
CA LEU A 220 -0.57 2.34 -22.32
C LEU A 220 0.05 1.84 -23.63
N TYR A 221 -0.72 1.14 -24.47
CA TYR A 221 -0.24 0.69 -25.77
C TYR A 221 0.15 1.85 -26.68
N THR A 222 -0.63 2.94 -26.65
CA THR A 222 -0.35 4.13 -27.45
C THR A 222 0.92 4.83 -26.98
N GLU A 223 1.11 4.98 -25.67
CA GLU A 223 2.34 5.55 -25.09
C GLU A 223 3.56 4.70 -25.42
N MET A 224 3.47 3.37 -25.27
CA MET A 224 4.55 2.45 -25.63
C MET A 224 4.91 2.57 -27.12
N LEU A 225 3.92 2.59 -28.02
CA LEU A 225 4.16 2.76 -29.46
C LEU A 225 4.78 4.13 -29.78
N GLN A 226 4.30 5.20 -29.15
CA GLN A 226 4.85 6.54 -29.32
C GLN A 226 6.32 6.61 -28.86
N GLU A 227 6.69 5.95 -27.76
CA GLU A 227 8.07 5.91 -27.29
C GLU A 227 8.99 5.20 -28.31
N HIS A 228 8.55 4.06 -28.85
CA HIS A 228 9.34 3.31 -29.84
C HIS A 228 9.50 4.06 -31.17
N HIS A 229 8.45 4.73 -31.65
CA HIS A 229 8.52 5.54 -32.87
C HIS A 229 9.35 6.82 -32.69
N SER A 230 9.33 7.41 -31.50
CA SER A 230 10.14 8.59 -31.16
C SER A 230 11.63 8.26 -31.03
N LYS A 231 11.98 7.12 -30.41
CA LYS A 231 13.36 6.60 -30.37
C LYS A 231 13.92 6.24 -31.75
N ARG A 232 13.08 5.78 -32.68
CA ARG A 232 13.52 5.47 -34.06
C ARG A 232 13.80 6.74 -34.88
N LYS A 233 13.04 7.82 -34.69
CA LYS A 233 13.25 9.09 -35.39
C LYS A 233 14.52 9.82 -34.93
N THR A 234 14.88 9.75 -33.64
CA THR A 234 16.14 10.32 -33.14
C THR A 234 17.36 9.52 -33.60
N SER A 235 17.26 8.20 -33.75
CA SER A 235 18.34 7.36 -34.28
C SER A 235 18.65 7.62 -35.77
N LEU A 236 17.64 7.82 -36.61
CA LEU A 236 17.81 8.12 -38.04
C LEU A 236 18.39 9.52 -38.30
N ASN A 237 18.04 10.51 -37.48
CA ASN A 237 18.64 11.86 -37.58
C ASN A 237 20.12 11.88 -37.19
N CYS A 238 20.57 10.99 -36.29
CA CYS A 238 21.99 10.85 -35.99
C CYS A 238 22.79 10.21 -37.14
N GLN A 239 22.21 9.25 -37.88
CA GLN A 239 22.88 8.67 -39.05
C GLN A 239 22.99 9.65 -40.22
N HIS A 240 21.97 10.48 -40.48
CA HIS A 240 22.01 11.43 -41.59
C HIS A 240 23.05 12.56 -41.37
N ASN A 241 23.24 13.01 -40.12
CA ASN A 241 24.26 14.01 -39.77
C ASN A 241 25.70 13.48 -39.83
N ILE A 242 25.92 12.17 -39.64
CA ILE A 242 27.27 11.57 -39.77
C ILE A 242 27.68 11.43 -41.24
N THR A 243 26.73 11.15 -42.15
CA THR A 243 27.06 11.02 -43.58
C THR A 243 27.34 12.38 -44.25
N GLN A 244 26.69 13.46 -43.80
CA GLN A 244 26.97 14.81 -44.34
C GLN A 244 28.29 15.40 -43.83
N ASN A 245 28.72 15.09 -42.60
CA ASN A 245 30.00 15.59 -42.07
C ASN A 245 31.24 14.89 -42.66
N ASN A 246 31.09 13.70 -43.23
CA ASN A 246 32.20 13.01 -43.91
C ASN A 246 32.40 13.44 -45.37
N PHE A 247 31.49 14.25 -45.94
CA PHE A 247 31.65 14.78 -47.29
C PHE A 247 32.39 16.14 -47.32
N PHE A 248 32.48 16.82 -46.17
CA PHE A 248 33.12 18.14 -46.06
C PHE A 248 34.61 18.08 -45.65
N THR A 249 35.13 16.93 -45.20
CA THR A 249 36.52 16.81 -44.73
C THR A 249 37.51 16.30 -45.77
N SER A 250 37.09 16.04 -47.01
CA SER A 250 37.97 15.59 -48.11
C SER A 250 38.37 16.69 -49.10
N SER A 251 38.06 17.96 -48.81
CA SER A 251 38.33 19.11 -49.69
C SER A 251 39.12 20.21 -48.97
N THR A 252 40.23 19.86 -48.33
CA THR A 252 41.30 20.83 -48.04
C THR A 252 42.63 20.11 -48.10
N THR A 253 43.34 20.41 -49.18
CA THR A 253 44.77 20.25 -49.45
C THR A 253 45.68 20.62 -48.28
#